data_AF-A0A9E3TD76-F1
#
_entry.id   AF-A0A9E3TD76-F1
#
_cell.length_a   1.000
_cell.length_b   1.000
_cell.length_c   1.000
_cell.angle_alpha   90.00
_cell.angle_beta   90.00
_cell.angle_gamma   90.00
#
_symmetry.space_group_name_H-M   'P 1'
#
loop_
_entity.id
_entity.type
_entity.pdbx_description
1 polymer ?
#
loop_
_entity_poly.entity_id
_entity_poly.type
_entity_poly.pdbx_seq_one_letter_code
_entity_poly.pdbx_strand_id
1 'polypeptide(L)'
;MAETTQTLWNLAFKLQLDWPSSDARSELSSLVTKVESLPDSDCEKRLLRGFLAYNFSAHATASVDIESDFKSVLTTDPTNTTARLYLGHFYFDSRKYQLAIEQLERIDIQEYLSAGQTWRALKIRELIIASRIHCDQLHESVRCLEQLVLDLMQEHPENIAVPVELVSSLYEQRSTLCSVLGGERATNIANDLRMIVDRTASSDVLTKEIHGIAGGI
;
A
#
# COMPACT_ATOMS: atom_id res chain seq x y z
N MET A 1 18.90 23.25 -18.61
CA MET A 1 17.43 23.20 -18.76
C MET A 1 16.88 22.85 -17.39
N ALA A 2 15.88 23.57 -16.88
CA ALA A 2 15.24 23.19 -15.62
C ALA A 2 14.61 21.81 -15.79
N GLU A 3 14.92 20.87 -14.90
CA GLU A 3 14.21 19.59 -14.86
C GLU A 3 12.75 19.86 -14.50
N THR A 4 11.84 19.24 -15.23
CA THR A 4 10.41 19.31 -14.93
C THR A 4 10.10 18.41 -13.72
N THR A 5 9.07 18.74 -12.95
CA THR A 5 8.55 17.87 -11.86
C THR A 5 8.22 16.47 -12.36
N GLN A 6 7.75 16.34 -13.61
CA GLN A 6 7.52 15.04 -14.26
C GLN A 6 8.79 14.19 -14.36
N THR A 7 9.94 14.81 -14.66
CA THR A 7 11.22 14.10 -14.73
C THR A 7 11.63 13.56 -13.36
N LEU A 8 11.36 14.33 -12.29
CA LEU A 8 11.64 13.91 -10.93
C LEU A 8 10.74 12.73 -10.51
N TRP A 9 9.46 12.75 -10.87
CA TRP A 9 8.54 11.63 -10.65
C TRP A 9 8.97 10.36 -11.37
N ASN A 10 9.37 10.45 -12.64
CA ASN A 10 9.85 9.29 -13.39
C ASN A 10 11.07 8.65 -12.71
N LEU A 11 11.99 9.47 -12.20
CA LEU A 11 13.14 8.97 -11.44
C LEU A 11 12.72 8.36 -10.10
N ALA A 12 11.79 8.99 -9.38
CA ALA A 12 11.27 8.49 -8.11
C ALA A 12 10.62 7.11 -8.24
N PHE A 13 9.81 6.90 -9.29
CA PHE A 13 9.18 5.61 -9.57
C PHE A 13 10.17 4.55 -10.05
N LYS A 14 11.13 4.92 -10.90
CA LYS A 14 12.22 4.02 -11.28
C LYS A 14 12.97 3.52 -10.03
N LEU A 15 13.31 4.44 -9.13
CA LEU A 15 13.98 4.08 -7.87
C LEU A 15 13.14 3.15 -7.01
N GLN A 16 11.82 3.32 -6.95
CA GLN A 16 10.94 2.43 -6.19
C GLN A 16 10.98 0.98 -6.71
N LEU A 17 11.13 0.80 -8.02
CA LEU A 17 11.19 -0.52 -8.67
C LEU A 17 12.58 -1.16 -8.57
N ASP A 18 13.65 -0.37 -8.68
CA ASP A 18 15.04 -0.86 -8.78
C ASP A 18 15.76 -0.94 -7.41
N TRP A 19 15.06 -0.67 -6.31
CA TRP A 19 15.64 -0.61 -4.96
C TRP A 19 15.96 -1.99 -4.36
N PRO A 20 17.06 -2.20 -3.59
CA PRO A 20 18.21 -1.31 -3.34
C PRO A 20 19.48 -1.72 -4.11
N SER A 21 19.82 -1.04 -5.20
CA SER A 21 21.16 -1.14 -5.82
C SER A 21 22.12 -0.03 -5.35
N SER A 22 23.44 -0.21 -5.52
CA SER A 22 24.43 0.86 -5.21
C SER A 22 24.17 2.12 -6.04
N ASP A 23 23.81 1.93 -7.30
CA ASP A 23 23.54 3.02 -8.24
C ASP A 23 22.26 3.78 -7.83
N ALA A 24 21.23 3.04 -7.36
CA ALA A 24 19.99 3.63 -6.85
C ALA A 24 20.22 4.57 -5.64
N ARG A 25 21.21 4.30 -4.78
CA ARG A 25 21.51 5.18 -3.64
C ARG A 25 22.09 6.53 -4.06
N SER A 26 22.95 6.52 -5.07
CA SER A 26 23.52 7.76 -5.65
C SER A 26 22.44 8.57 -6.36
N GLU A 27 21.60 7.90 -7.15
CA GLU A 27 20.44 8.50 -7.83
C GLU A 27 19.44 9.10 -6.82
N LEU A 28 19.13 8.40 -5.72
CA LEU A 28 18.27 8.91 -4.65
C LEU A 28 18.84 10.19 -4.02
N SER A 29 20.14 10.22 -3.70
CA SER A 29 20.78 11.39 -3.08
C SER A 29 20.72 12.61 -4.01
N SER A 30 20.92 12.40 -5.31
CA SER A 30 20.76 13.43 -6.34
C SER A 30 19.30 13.91 -6.44
N LEU A 31 18.34 12.99 -6.45
CA LEU A 31 16.92 13.29 -6.52
C LEU A 31 16.46 14.11 -5.31
N VAL A 32 16.84 13.72 -4.08
CA VAL A 32 16.51 14.46 -2.86
C VAL A 32 17.03 15.90 -2.95
N THR A 33 18.28 16.09 -3.38
CA THR A 33 18.86 17.44 -3.54
C THR A 33 18.05 18.29 -4.53
N LYS A 34 17.61 17.70 -5.65
CA LYS A 34 16.79 18.37 -6.67
C LYS A 34 15.42 18.75 -6.13
N VAL A 35 14.73 17.83 -5.45
CA VAL A 35 13.43 18.10 -4.81
C VAL A 35 13.55 19.23 -3.79
N GLU A 36 14.59 19.23 -2.95
CA GLU A 36 14.78 20.28 -1.95
C GLU A 36 15.06 21.66 -2.56
N SER A 37 15.62 21.71 -3.77
CA SER A 37 15.85 22.96 -4.52
C SER A 37 14.60 23.55 -5.19
N LEU A 38 13.49 22.81 -5.23
CA LEU A 38 12.22 23.34 -5.72
C LEU A 38 11.68 24.44 -4.77
N PRO A 39 10.89 25.40 -5.27
CA PRO A 39 10.29 26.43 -4.41
C PRO A 39 9.38 25.83 -3.32
N ASP A 40 9.38 26.41 -2.11
CA ASP A 40 8.52 25.92 -1.01
C ASP A 40 7.02 26.11 -1.24
N SER A 41 6.67 27.01 -2.16
CA SER A 41 5.31 27.21 -2.67
C SER A 41 4.87 26.12 -3.65
N ASP A 42 5.79 25.28 -4.12
CA ASP A 42 5.48 24.23 -5.06
C ASP A 42 4.81 23.05 -4.34
N CYS A 43 3.55 22.77 -4.71
CA CYS A 43 2.80 21.65 -4.17
C CYS A 43 3.47 20.31 -4.51
N GLU A 44 4.07 20.21 -5.70
CA GLU A 44 4.78 19.01 -6.17
C GLU A 44 6.03 18.71 -5.33
N LYS A 45 6.72 19.75 -4.83
CA LYS A 45 7.84 19.58 -3.89
C LYS A 45 7.40 18.78 -2.68
N ARG A 46 6.28 19.16 -2.05
CA ARG A 46 5.77 18.50 -0.84
C ARG A 46 5.34 17.07 -1.15
N LEU A 47 4.67 16.86 -2.28
CA LEU A 47 4.24 15.53 -2.71
C LEU A 47 5.43 14.59 -2.94
N LEU A 48 6.45 15.03 -3.68
CA LEU A 48 7.68 14.27 -3.92
C LEU A 48 8.46 14.04 -2.63
N ARG A 49 8.58 15.06 -1.77
CA ARG A 49 9.30 14.94 -0.50
C ARG A 49 8.65 13.92 0.43
N GLY A 50 7.32 13.97 0.59
CA GLY A 50 6.57 12.97 1.34
C GLY A 50 6.71 11.57 0.75
N PHE A 51 6.63 11.44 -0.58
CA PHE A 51 6.83 10.16 -1.28
C PHE A 51 8.23 9.57 -1.03
N LEU A 52 9.28 10.38 -1.16
CA LEU A 52 10.66 9.93 -0.96
C LEU A 52 10.91 9.56 0.50
N ALA A 53 10.42 10.36 1.43
CA ALA A 53 10.53 10.07 2.85
C ALA A 53 9.81 8.78 3.23
N TYR A 54 8.62 8.51 2.68
CA TYR A 54 7.90 7.27 2.93
C TYR A 54 8.64 6.03 2.38
N ASN A 55 9.03 6.06 1.11
CA ASN A 55 9.62 4.88 0.44
C ASN A 55 11.10 4.65 0.79
N PHE A 56 11.84 5.68 1.20
CA PHE A 56 13.29 5.62 1.40
C PHE A 56 13.73 6.17 2.76
N SER A 57 12.86 6.16 3.77
CA SER A 57 13.08 6.73 5.11
C SER A 57 14.43 6.39 5.76
N ALA A 58 14.93 5.17 5.57
CA ALA A 58 16.25 4.73 6.08
C ALA A 58 17.45 5.49 5.47
N HIS A 59 17.22 6.26 4.41
CA HIS A 59 18.23 6.93 3.59
C HIS A 59 17.95 8.42 3.35
N ALA A 60 16.83 8.94 3.84
CA ALA A 60 16.53 10.36 3.81
C ALA A 60 17.31 11.07 4.95
N THR A 61 18.09 12.09 4.60
CA THR A 61 18.98 12.82 5.52
C THR A 61 18.27 13.87 6.38
N ALA A 62 17.02 14.22 6.04
CA ALA A 62 16.21 15.19 6.76
C ALA A 62 15.02 14.51 7.46
N SER A 63 14.69 14.97 8.66
CA SER A 63 13.42 14.61 9.33
C SER A 63 12.27 15.26 8.55
N VAL A 64 11.65 14.48 7.67
CA VAL A 64 10.45 14.88 6.92
C VAL A 64 9.23 14.48 7.73
N ASP A 65 8.30 15.42 7.92
CA ASP A 65 6.96 15.12 8.42
C ASP A 65 6.07 14.69 7.25
N ILE A 66 6.06 13.37 6.99
CA ILE A 66 5.33 12.72 5.90
C ILE A 66 3.83 13.08 5.97
N GLU A 67 3.27 13.10 7.17
CA GLU A 67 1.85 13.39 7.38
C GLU A 67 1.54 14.85 7.01
N SER A 68 2.35 15.79 7.49
CA SER A 68 2.19 17.22 7.20
C SER A 68 2.31 17.51 5.70
N ASP A 69 3.26 16.87 5.01
CA ASP A 69 3.48 17.09 3.59
C ASP A 69 2.29 16.66 2.75
N PHE A 70 1.79 15.44 2.93
CA PHE A 70 0.61 14.99 2.18
C PHE A 70 -0.65 15.77 2.56
N LYS A 71 -0.85 16.11 3.84
CA LYS A 71 -1.98 16.98 4.25
C LYS A 71 -1.91 18.36 3.60
N SER A 72 -0.73 18.93 3.47
CA SER A 72 -0.53 20.22 2.80
C SER A 72 -0.88 20.14 1.31
N VAL A 73 -0.54 19.03 0.64
CA VAL A 73 -0.94 18.80 -0.75
C VAL A 73 -2.46 18.71 -0.85
N LEU A 74 -3.09 17.91 0.01
CA LEU A 74 -4.55 17.74 0.04
C LEU A 74 -5.33 18.99 0.43
N THR A 75 -4.70 19.95 1.10
CA THR A 75 -5.29 21.27 1.37
C THR A 75 -5.38 22.11 0.10
N THR A 76 -4.39 22.00 -0.78
CA THR A 76 -4.33 22.73 -2.06
C THR A 76 -5.11 22.01 -3.16
N ASP A 77 -4.98 20.69 -3.24
CA ASP A 77 -5.65 19.81 -4.19
C ASP A 77 -6.29 18.63 -3.43
N PRO A 78 -7.56 18.76 -2.99
CA PRO A 78 -8.27 17.69 -2.31
C PRO A 78 -8.51 16.44 -3.16
N THR A 79 -8.32 16.52 -4.48
CA THR A 79 -8.52 15.39 -5.41
C THR A 79 -7.21 14.66 -5.72
N ASN A 80 -6.09 15.06 -5.14
CA ASN A 80 -4.80 14.46 -5.42
C ASN A 80 -4.71 13.00 -4.96
N THR A 81 -4.94 12.06 -5.90
CA THR A 81 -4.98 10.63 -5.60
C THR A 81 -3.65 10.10 -5.05
N THR A 82 -2.52 10.61 -5.55
CA THR A 82 -1.18 10.23 -5.08
C THR A 82 -0.99 10.59 -3.60
N ALA A 83 -1.36 11.81 -3.20
CA ALA A 83 -1.27 12.24 -1.81
C ALA A 83 -2.18 11.41 -0.90
N ARG A 84 -3.41 11.09 -1.35
CA ARG A 84 -4.34 10.22 -0.60
C ARG A 84 -3.77 8.82 -0.43
N LEU A 85 -3.24 8.24 -1.51
CA LEU A 85 -2.67 6.90 -1.52
C LEU A 85 -1.54 6.80 -0.49
N TYR A 86 -0.53 7.65 -0.60
CA TYR A 86 0.63 7.57 0.29
C TYR A 86 0.34 8.00 1.73
N LEU A 87 -0.61 8.93 1.95
CA LEU A 87 -1.08 9.23 3.30
C LEU A 87 -1.85 8.05 3.91
N GLY A 88 -2.66 7.34 3.12
CA GLY A 88 -3.35 6.13 3.54
C GLY A 88 -2.39 5.01 3.93
N HIS A 89 -1.38 4.77 3.09
CA HIS A 89 -0.26 3.87 3.39
C HIS A 89 0.47 4.25 4.68
N PHE A 90 0.88 5.52 4.81
CA PHE A 90 1.55 6.02 6.01
C PHE A 90 0.71 5.83 7.28
N TYR A 91 -0.59 6.07 7.20
CA TYR A 91 -1.50 5.83 8.32
C TYR A 91 -1.67 4.36 8.66
N PHE A 92 -1.72 3.47 7.66
CA PHE A 92 -1.75 2.04 7.89
C PHE A 92 -0.50 1.59 8.66
N ASP A 93 0.69 1.94 8.17
CA ASP A 93 1.97 1.57 8.79
C ASP A 93 2.13 2.17 10.19
N SER A 94 1.56 3.36 10.41
CA SER A 94 1.50 4.02 11.71
C SER A 94 0.40 3.48 12.64
N ARG A 95 -0.29 2.40 12.26
CA ARG A 95 -1.43 1.79 12.97
C ARG A 95 -2.61 2.75 13.22
N LYS A 96 -2.71 3.83 12.43
CA LYS A 96 -3.83 4.78 12.44
C LYS A 96 -4.91 4.33 11.45
N TYR A 97 -5.42 3.11 11.63
CA TYR A 97 -6.24 2.40 10.64
C TYR A 97 -7.50 3.17 10.21
N GLN A 98 -8.20 3.83 11.13
CA GLN A 98 -9.38 4.63 10.78
C GLN A 98 -9.04 5.77 9.81
N LEU A 99 -7.91 6.46 10.04
CA LEU A 99 -7.45 7.51 9.15
C LEU A 99 -6.97 6.95 7.80
N ALA A 100 -6.39 5.75 7.79
CA ALA A 100 -6.02 5.06 6.55
C ALA A 100 -7.26 4.81 5.68
N ILE A 101 -8.33 4.26 6.26
CA ILE A 101 -9.63 4.04 5.59
C ILE A 101 -10.15 5.36 5.02
N GLU A 102 -10.20 6.43 5.82
CA GLU A 102 -10.70 7.74 5.39
C GLU A 102 -9.98 8.31 4.17
N GLN A 103 -8.67 8.07 4.02
CA GLN A 103 -7.92 8.53 2.85
C GLN A 103 -8.12 7.61 1.65
N LEU A 104 -8.06 6.30 1.86
CA LEU A 104 -8.09 5.30 0.80
C LEU A 104 -9.48 5.18 0.15
N GLU A 105 -10.56 5.30 0.91
CA GLU A 105 -11.94 5.25 0.38
C GLU A 105 -12.30 6.44 -0.52
N ARG A 106 -11.54 7.54 -0.43
CA ARG A 106 -11.72 8.71 -1.29
C ARG A 106 -11.03 8.60 -2.64
N ILE A 107 -10.32 7.51 -2.88
CA ILE A 107 -9.64 7.25 -4.15
C ILE A 107 -10.62 6.57 -5.10
N ASP A 108 -10.83 7.16 -6.28
CA ASP A 108 -11.54 6.47 -7.36
C ASP A 108 -10.64 5.39 -7.98
N ILE A 109 -10.80 4.16 -7.52
CA ILE A 109 -10.02 3.03 -8.02
C ILE A 109 -10.31 2.71 -9.49
N GLN A 110 -11.41 3.21 -10.08
CA GLN A 110 -11.69 3.00 -11.50
C GLN A 110 -10.69 3.73 -12.40
N GLU A 111 -10.09 4.83 -11.92
CA GLU A 111 -9.02 5.51 -12.64
C GLU A 111 -7.81 4.59 -12.81
N TYR A 112 -7.44 3.85 -11.76
CA TYR A 112 -6.33 2.89 -11.82
C TYR A 112 -6.65 1.68 -12.68
N LEU A 113 -7.86 1.13 -12.56
CA LEU A 113 -8.30 0.01 -13.39
C LEU A 113 -8.28 0.38 -14.88
N SER A 114 -8.82 1.56 -15.22
CA SER A 114 -8.85 2.05 -16.61
C SER A 114 -7.46 2.35 -17.17
N ALA A 115 -6.50 2.69 -16.30
CA ALA A 115 -5.10 2.93 -16.65
C ALA A 115 -4.25 1.65 -16.69
N GLY A 116 -4.84 0.46 -16.53
CA GLY A 116 -4.11 -0.82 -16.49
C GLY A 116 -3.26 -1.02 -15.23
N GLN A 117 -3.51 -0.24 -14.17
CA GLN A 117 -2.81 -0.32 -12.90
C GLN A 117 -3.60 -1.16 -11.89
N THR A 118 -4.06 -2.35 -12.31
CA THR A 118 -4.90 -3.24 -11.51
C THR A 118 -4.26 -3.56 -10.16
N TRP A 119 -2.95 -3.79 -10.13
CA TRP A 119 -2.20 -4.05 -8.90
C TRP A 119 -2.39 -2.96 -7.84
N ARG A 120 -2.46 -1.69 -8.26
CA ARG A 120 -2.61 -0.54 -7.36
C ARG A 120 -4.04 -0.44 -6.83
N ALA A 121 -5.03 -0.70 -7.68
CA ALA A 121 -6.43 -0.78 -7.25
C ALA A 121 -6.66 -1.91 -6.23
N LEU A 122 -6.07 -3.09 -6.47
CA LEU A 122 -6.13 -4.22 -5.55
C LEU A 122 -5.40 -3.92 -4.24
N LYS A 123 -4.24 -3.25 -4.29
CA LYS A 123 -3.51 -2.84 -3.08
C LYS A 123 -4.30 -1.86 -2.21
N ILE A 124 -4.99 -0.89 -2.81
CA ILE A 124 -5.86 0.04 -2.07
C ILE A 124 -6.96 -0.74 -1.33
N ARG A 125 -7.61 -1.68 -2.01
CA ARG A 125 -8.66 -2.52 -1.40
C ARG A 125 -8.12 -3.40 -0.28
N GLU A 126 -6.95 -3.99 -0.48
CA GLU A 126 -6.24 -4.78 0.53
C GLU A 126 -6.05 -3.96 1.81
N LEU A 127 -5.49 -2.76 1.71
CA LEU A 127 -5.24 -1.89 2.86
C LEU A 127 -6.52 -1.42 3.55
N ILE A 128 -7.60 -1.14 2.80
CA ILE A 128 -8.91 -0.81 3.39
C ILE A 128 -9.42 -2.00 4.21
N ILE A 129 -9.39 -3.21 3.66
CA ILE A 129 -9.89 -4.41 4.34
C ILE A 129 -9.02 -4.73 5.56
N ALA A 130 -7.70 -4.72 5.42
CA ALA A 130 -6.77 -4.91 6.53
C ALA A 130 -7.00 -3.87 7.65
N SER A 131 -7.20 -2.60 7.30
CA SER A 131 -7.52 -1.55 8.27
C SER A 131 -8.84 -1.83 9.00
N ARG A 132 -9.90 -2.21 8.28
CA ARG A 132 -11.20 -2.54 8.87
C ARG A 132 -11.12 -3.75 9.80
N ILE A 133 -10.28 -4.75 9.48
CA ILE A 133 -10.00 -5.88 10.36
C ILE A 133 -9.43 -5.39 11.70
N HIS A 134 -8.48 -4.44 11.69
CA HIS A 134 -7.90 -3.86 12.90
C HIS A 134 -8.85 -2.90 13.65
N CYS A 135 -9.89 -2.39 13.00
CA CYS A 135 -10.95 -1.58 13.62
C CYS A 135 -12.12 -2.44 14.15
N ASP A 136 -11.97 -3.77 14.28
CA ASP A 136 -13.04 -4.71 14.66
C ASP A 136 -14.26 -4.72 13.72
N GLN A 137 -14.08 -4.27 12.47
CA GLN A 137 -15.12 -4.20 11.44
C GLN A 137 -15.06 -5.40 10.47
N LEU A 138 -14.48 -6.53 10.90
CA LEU A 138 -14.35 -7.70 10.04
C LEU A 138 -15.71 -8.21 9.56
N HIS A 139 -16.73 -8.26 10.44
CA HIS A 139 -18.06 -8.74 10.09
C HIS A 139 -18.67 -7.98 8.90
N GLU A 140 -18.52 -6.66 8.89
CA GLU A 140 -19.00 -5.79 7.81
C GLU A 140 -18.13 -5.89 6.55
N SER A 141 -16.88 -6.34 6.70
CA SER A 141 -15.88 -6.39 5.63
C SER A 141 -15.77 -7.76 4.96
N VAL A 142 -16.44 -8.81 5.47
CA VAL A 142 -16.36 -10.19 4.95
C VAL A 142 -16.62 -10.24 3.46
N ARG A 143 -17.69 -9.59 2.99
CA ARG A 143 -18.04 -9.64 1.56
C ARG A 143 -16.96 -8.99 0.69
N CYS A 144 -16.37 -7.89 1.17
CA CYS A 144 -15.28 -7.21 0.49
C CYS A 144 -14.00 -8.05 0.49
N LEU A 145 -13.72 -8.74 1.60
CA LEU A 145 -12.61 -9.70 1.75
C LEU A 145 -12.73 -10.84 0.73
N GLU A 146 -13.87 -11.53 0.71
CA GLU A 146 -14.11 -12.65 -0.20
C GLU A 146 -13.99 -12.20 -1.66
N GLN A 147 -14.56 -11.04 -1.99
CA GLN A 147 -14.43 -10.50 -3.35
C GLN A 147 -12.98 -10.13 -3.69
N LEU A 148 -12.22 -9.53 -2.77
CA LEU A 148 -10.80 -9.22 -3.01
C LEU A 148 -9.99 -10.49 -3.27
N VAL A 149 -10.20 -11.56 -2.50
CA VAL A 149 -9.52 -12.84 -2.69
C VAL A 149 -9.85 -13.43 -4.06
N LEU A 150 -11.12 -13.40 -4.47
CA LEU A 150 -11.54 -13.84 -5.80
C LEU A 150 -10.88 -13.03 -6.92
N ASP A 151 -10.84 -11.70 -6.78
CA ASP A 151 -10.23 -10.83 -7.79
C ASP A 151 -8.70 -11.06 -7.88
N LEU A 152 -8.02 -11.22 -6.73
CA LEU A 152 -6.61 -11.59 -6.67
C LEU A 152 -6.35 -12.95 -7.33
N MET A 153 -7.23 -13.93 -7.17
CA MET A 153 -7.11 -15.25 -7.79
C MET A 153 -7.27 -15.21 -9.33
N GLN A 154 -8.13 -14.33 -9.83
CA GLN A 154 -8.42 -14.22 -11.27
C GLN A 154 -7.38 -13.40 -12.04
N GLU A 155 -6.69 -12.48 -11.36
CA GLU A 155 -5.74 -11.58 -12.01
C GLU A 155 -4.46 -12.31 -12.45
N HIS A 156 -3.69 -11.74 -13.38
CA HIS A 156 -2.38 -12.32 -13.74
C HIS A 156 -1.33 -12.06 -12.62
N PRO A 157 -0.42 -13.01 -12.32
CA PRO A 157 0.55 -12.84 -11.22
C PRO A 157 1.42 -11.58 -11.30
N GLU A 158 1.74 -11.10 -12.50
CA GLU A 158 2.54 -9.87 -12.70
C GLU A 158 1.76 -8.59 -12.37
N ASN A 159 0.44 -8.68 -12.28
CA ASN A 159 -0.48 -7.57 -12.02
C ASN A 159 -1.01 -7.58 -10.58
N ILE A 160 -0.42 -8.37 -9.68
CA ILE A 160 -0.77 -8.36 -8.27
C ILE A 160 0.45 -8.10 -7.41
N ALA A 161 0.29 -7.22 -6.42
CA ALA A 161 1.20 -7.18 -5.29
C ALA A 161 0.85 -8.36 -4.36
N VAL A 162 1.87 -8.94 -3.72
CA VAL A 162 1.66 -9.94 -2.68
C VAL A 162 0.82 -9.31 -1.56
N PRO A 163 -0.30 -9.90 -1.14
CA PRO A 163 -1.23 -9.29 -0.18
C PRO A 163 -0.76 -9.49 1.26
N VAL A 164 0.48 -9.05 1.55
CA VAL A 164 1.17 -9.25 2.84
C VAL A 164 0.34 -8.69 3.99
N GLU A 165 -0.21 -7.49 3.84
CA GLU A 165 -0.85 -6.77 4.92
C GLU A 165 -2.19 -7.43 5.26
N LEU A 166 -2.89 -7.90 4.24
CA LEU A 166 -4.10 -8.69 4.45
C LEU A 166 -3.81 -10.02 5.15
N VAL A 167 -2.78 -10.76 4.70
CA VAL A 167 -2.40 -12.05 5.31
C VAL A 167 -2.05 -11.85 6.78
N SER A 168 -1.20 -10.87 7.09
CA SER A 168 -0.78 -10.62 8.48
C SER A 168 -1.95 -10.15 9.34
N SER A 169 -2.82 -9.25 8.87
CA SER A 169 -4.02 -8.83 9.62
C SER A 169 -4.98 -10.00 9.91
N LEU A 170 -5.20 -10.89 8.94
CA LEU A 170 -6.03 -12.08 9.13
C LEU A 170 -5.40 -13.07 10.10
N TYR A 171 -4.09 -13.25 10.05
CA TYR A 171 -3.36 -14.10 11.00
C TYR A 171 -3.45 -13.57 12.43
N GLU A 172 -3.24 -12.27 12.62
CA GLU A 172 -3.38 -11.61 13.92
C GLU A 172 -4.82 -11.77 14.47
N GLN A 173 -5.83 -11.67 13.61
CA GLN A 173 -7.26 -11.75 13.97
C GLN A 173 -7.91 -13.12 13.68
N ARG A 174 -7.12 -14.20 13.56
CA ARG A 174 -7.60 -15.52 13.12
C ARG A 174 -8.74 -16.12 13.95
N SER A 175 -8.77 -15.86 15.26
CA SER A 175 -9.86 -16.31 16.14
C SER A 175 -11.17 -15.59 15.80
N THR A 176 -11.11 -14.28 15.59
CA THR A 176 -12.24 -13.45 15.17
C THR A 176 -12.73 -13.88 13.78
N LEU A 177 -11.79 -14.14 12.86
CA LEU A 177 -12.09 -14.66 11.52
C LEU A 177 -12.88 -15.96 11.57
N CYS A 178 -12.40 -16.95 12.34
CA CYS A 178 -13.08 -18.24 12.49
C CYS A 178 -14.47 -18.08 13.13
N SER A 179 -14.61 -17.18 14.12
CA SER A 179 -15.91 -16.89 14.74
C SER A 179 -16.90 -16.24 13.77
N VAL A 180 -16.44 -15.38 12.87
CA VAL A 180 -17.29 -14.62 11.94
C VAL A 180 -17.66 -15.47 10.71
N LEU A 181 -16.72 -16.23 10.18
CA LEU A 181 -16.90 -16.99 8.93
C LEU A 181 -17.29 -18.45 9.14
N GLY A 182 -16.95 -19.02 10.29
CA GLY A 182 -16.89 -20.47 10.49
C GLY A 182 -15.57 -21.06 9.95
N GLY A 183 -15.18 -22.21 10.50
CA GLY A 183 -13.88 -22.84 10.22
C GLY A 183 -13.68 -23.21 8.74
N GLU A 184 -14.70 -23.75 8.06
CA GLU A 184 -14.60 -24.13 6.64
C GLU A 184 -14.32 -22.93 5.74
N ARG A 185 -15.08 -21.84 5.89
CA ARG A 185 -14.90 -20.62 5.09
C ARG A 185 -13.57 -19.94 5.37
N ALA A 186 -13.16 -19.88 6.64
CA ALA A 186 -11.85 -19.36 7.01
C ALA A 186 -10.71 -20.18 6.38
N THR A 187 -10.85 -21.51 6.35
CA THR A 187 -9.89 -22.42 5.69
C THR A 187 -9.81 -22.17 4.19
N ASN A 188 -10.95 -21.98 3.53
CA ASN A 188 -10.99 -21.71 2.09
C ASN A 188 -10.26 -20.40 1.75
N ILE A 189 -10.53 -19.32 2.50
CA ILE A 189 -9.82 -18.05 2.33
C ILE A 189 -8.30 -18.23 2.53
N ALA A 190 -7.88 -18.98 3.55
CA ALA A 190 -6.47 -19.24 3.80
C ALA A 190 -5.81 -20.01 2.64
N ASN A 191 -6.49 -21.01 2.09
CA ASN A 191 -6.00 -21.80 0.96
C ASN A 191 -5.88 -20.94 -0.32
N ASP A 192 -6.87 -20.09 -0.61
CA ASP A 192 -6.82 -19.20 -1.76
C ASP A 192 -5.68 -18.18 -1.62
N LEU A 193 -5.51 -17.59 -0.43
CA LEU A 193 -4.38 -16.71 -0.13
C LEU A 193 -3.04 -17.43 -0.30
N ARG A 194 -2.93 -18.70 0.08
CA ARG A 194 -1.73 -19.51 -0.19
C ARG A 194 -1.45 -19.60 -1.69
N MET A 195 -2.46 -19.93 -2.49
CA MET A 195 -2.32 -20.02 -3.94
C MET A 195 -1.89 -18.69 -4.57
N ILE A 196 -2.41 -17.56 -4.06
CA ILE A 196 -2.02 -16.20 -4.48
C ILE A 196 -0.55 -15.90 -4.13
N VAL A 197 -0.09 -16.30 -2.94
CA VAL A 197 1.30 -16.09 -2.52
C VAL A 197 2.26 -16.99 -3.30
N ASP A 198 1.93 -18.26 -3.48
CA ASP A 198 2.77 -19.23 -4.19
C ASP A 198 3.02 -18.82 -5.64
N ARG A 199 2.01 -18.21 -6.30
CA ARG A 199 2.15 -17.75 -7.70
C ARG A 199 2.90 -16.42 -7.85
N THR A 200 3.13 -15.66 -6.77
CA THR A 200 3.78 -14.33 -6.81
C THR A 200 5.26 -14.33 -6.41
N ALA A 201 5.88 -15.51 -6.33
CA ALA A 201 7.30 -15.69 -6.02
C ALA A 201 7.73 -15.06 -4.67
N SER A 202 6.88 -15.17 -3.63
CA SER A 202 7.11 -14.55 -2.31
C SER A 202 7.40 -15.54 -1.17
N SER A 203 7.97 -14.99 -0.10
CA SER A 203 8.75 -15.57 1.01
C SER A 203 8.11 -16.66 1.90
N ASP A 204 8.96 -17.54 2.44
CA ASP A 204 8.67 -18.55 3.50
C ASP A 204 7.92 -18.00 4.73
N VAL A 205 8.02 -16.69 5.00
CA VAL A 205 7.39 -16.04 6.17
C VAL A 205 5.86 -16.07 6.06
N LEU A 206 5.31 -15.73 4.90
CA LEU A 206 3.86 -15.72 4.69
C LEU A 206 3.26 -17.12 4.76
N THR A 207 4.01 -18.14 4.34
CA THR A 207 3.59 -19.53 4.41
C THR A 207 3.22 -19.91 5.85
N LYS A 208 4.00 -19.48 6.86
CA LYS A 208 3.68 -19.77 8.27
C LYS A 208 2.42 -19.07 8.75
N GLU A 209 2.24 -17.79 8.40
CA GLU A 209 1.06 -17.01 8.77
C GLU A 209 -0.20 -17.61 8.16
N ILE A 210 -0.16 -17.99 6.89
CA ILE A 210 -1.28 -18.61 6.18
C ILE A 210 -1.67 -19.96 6.79
N HIS A 211 -0.68 -20.81 7.11
CA HIS A 211 -0.96 -22.06 7.84
C HIS A 211 -1.57 -21.78 9.22
N GLY A 212 -1.13 -20.70 9.89
CA GLY A 212 -1.68 -20.27 11.17
C GLY A 212 -3.14 -19.80 11.09
N ILE A 213 -3.54 -19.18 9.97
CA ILE A 213 -4.95 -18.82 9.72
C ILE A 213 -5.81 -20.10 9.66
N ALA A 214 -5.36 -21.12 8.94
CA ALA A 214 -6.07 -22.40 8.80
C ALA A 214 -5.97 -23.30 10.05
N GLY A 215 -4.88 -23.22 10.82
CA GLY A 215 -4.60 -24.06 11.99
C GLY A 215 -5.16 -23.54 13.32
N GLY A 216 -5.84 -22.39 13.32
CA GLY A 216 -6.56 -21.86 14.48
C GLY A 216 -7.95 -22.50 14.72
N ILE A 217 -8.23 -23.62 14.04
CA ILE A 217 -9.50 -24.37 14.02
C ILE A 217 -9.39 -25.60 14.92
#